data_AF-A0A1T5M0P1-F1
#
_entry.id   AF-A0A1T5M0P1-F1
#
_cell.length_a   1.000
_cell.length_b   1.000
_cell.length_c   1.000
_cell.angle_alpha   90.00
_cell.angle_beta   90.00
_cell.angle_gamma   90.00
#
_symmetry.space_group_name_H-M   'P 1'
#
loop_
_entity.id
_entity.type
_entity.pdbx_description
1 polymer ?
#
loop_
_entity_poly.entity_id
_entity_poly.type
_entity_poly.pdbx_seq_one_letter_code
_entity_poly.pdbx_strand_id
1 'polypeptide(L)'
;MKITFPHIGNTYIPIKAMFDDLGVETVIPPRCSKKTLELGTKYAPELICLPLKINLGNYLESIEKGADTIVITGGCGPCRFGYYSEVQREILKDLGHDVDIIVLEAPQGDKKEFFRRVSKISNTKNIIKITKSLKNAIVILKKLNKLEEIVLKNRPYEINKNEINNLYSGLIKKLEKSTGSKEMTYYLNKALKEIDEIPLDKNRDVLKVGIVGEIYTVIEDFSNLDIGKKLNEMGVEVHKSLSTGEWITEMLFYRSLGLSNERKIWNAADPYVKTCIGGHARETVGNTVLYSQKGYDGVIQLMPFTCMPEIVAMSLMPSIQAENNIPVLSLIIDEMTGEAGYLTRLEAFIDLLRNRKENPKYNRAL
;
A
#
# COMPACT_ATOMS: atom_id res chain seq x y z
N MET A 1 -8.12 -1.54 -27.17
CA MET A 1 -7.29 -1.49 -25.96
C MET A 1 -8.09 -0.81 -24.87
N LYS A 2 -8.58 -1.62 -23.94
CA LYS A 2 -9.25 -1.22 -22.70
C LYS A 2 -8.37 -1.69 -21.56
N ILE A 3 -7.70 -0.72 -20.93
CA ILE A 3 -6.65 -1.01 -19.95
C ILE A 3 -7.24 -1.23 -18.56
N THR A 4 -6.81 -2.27 -17.88
CA THR A 4 -6.92 -2.41 -16.43
C THR A 4 -5.54 -2.55 -15.78
N PHE A 5 -5.49 -2.54 -14.46
CA PHE A 5 -4.28 -2.54 -13.65
C PHE A 5 -4.62 -3.07 -12.25
N PRO A 6 -3.65 -3.51 -11.43
CA PRO A 6 -3.96 -4.06 -10.10
C PRO A 6 -4.62 -3.01 -9.19
N HIS A 7 -5.60 -3.43 -8.40
CA HIS A 7 -6.15 -2.61 -7.32
C HIS A 7 -5.21 -2.67 -6.11
N ILE A 8 -4.67 -1.51 -5.69
CA ILE A 8 -3.83 -1.38 -4.50
C ILE A 8 -4.09 -0.03 -3.84
N GLY A 9 -4.90 -0.03 -2.77
CA GLY A 9 -5.38 1.18 -2.13
C GLY A 9 -6.02 2.14 -3.16
N ASN A 10 -5.90 3.45 -2.95
CA ASN A 10 -6.50 4.43 -3.87
C ASN A 10 -5.63 4.82 -5.08
N THR A 11 -4.64 4.01 -5.44
CA THR A 11 -3.75 4.27 -6.58
C THR A 11 -4.44 4.22 -7.93
N TYR A 12 -5.58 3.56 -8.02
CA TYR A 12 -6.40 3.56 -9.23
C TYR A 12 -6.84 4.98 -9.62
N ILE A 13 -6.93 5.92 -8.67
CA ILE A 13 -7.31 7.31 -8.92
C ILE A 13 -6.26 8.05 -9.77
N PRO A 14 -4.98 8.18 -9.37
CA PRO A 14 -3.97 8.82 -10.19
C PRO A 14 -3.70 8.09 -11.51
N ILE A 15 -3.81 6.75 -11.54
CA ILE A 15 -3.67 5.97 -12.78
C ILE A 15 -4.81 6.29 -13.75
N LYS A 16 -6.06 6.33 -13.27
CA LYS A 16 -7.22 6.79 -14.03
C LYS A 16 -7.00 8.20 -14.58
N ALA A 17 -6.58 9.12 -13.73
CA ALA A 17 -6.32 10.51 -14.13
C ALA A 17 -5.30 10.60 -15.29
N MET A 18 -4.24 9.79 -15.22
CA MET A 18 -3.21 9.74 -16.25
C MET A 18 -3.76 9.27 -17.59
N PHE A 19 -4.53 8.17 -17.60
CA PHE A 19 -5.10 7.61 -18.82
C PHE A 19 -6.23 8.46 -19.39
N ASP A 20 -7.07 9.08 -18.55
CA ASP A 20 -8.07 10.06 -18.94
C ASP A 20 -7.41 11.24 -19.69
N ASP A 21 -6.33 11.82 -19.14
CA ASP A 21 -5.57 12.90 -19.79
C ASP A 21 -4.95 12.47 -21.14
N LEU A 22 -4.63 11.18 -21.28
CA LEU A 22 -4.08 10.62 -22.51
C LEU A 22 -5.16 10.26 -23.54
N GLY A 23 -6.43 10.13 -23.11
CA GLY A 23 -7.55 9.70 -23.94
C GLY A 23 -7.59 8.18 -24.15
N VAL A 24 -7.13 7.42 -23.14
CA VAL A 24 -7.09 5.96 -23.16
C VAL A 24 -8.25 5.42 -22.33
N GLU A 25 -9.04 4.51 -22.91
CA GLU A 25 -10.15 3.86 -22.21
C GLU A 25 -9.61 2.95 -21.10
N THR A 26 -10.11 3.13 -19.88
CA THR A 26 -9.72 2.34 -18.71
C THR A 26 -10.90 1.62 -18.08
N VAL A 27 -10.68 0.35 -17.77
CA VAL A 27 -11.55 -0.44 -16.91
C VAL A 27 -10.97 -0.36 -15.50
N ILE A 28 -11.59 0.49 -14.67
CA ILE A 28 -11.17 0.64 -13.28
C ILE A 28 -11.35 -0.69 -12.56
N PRO A 29 -10.27 -1.25 -11.99
CA PRO A 29 -10.36 -2.50 -11.27
C PRO A 29 -11.36 -2.38 -10.12
N PRO A 30 -12.25 -3.36 -9.91
CA PRO A 30 -13.17 -3.31 -8.77
C PRO A 30 -12.38 -3.21 -7.46
N ARG A 31 -13.02 -2.63 -6.43
CA ARG A 31 -12.48 -2.73 -5.08
C ARG A 31 -12.38 -4.19 -4.69
N CYS A 32 -11.30 -4.55 -4.01
CA CYS A 32 -11.08 -5.90 -3.53
C CYS A 32 -12.22 -6.31 -2.58
N SER A 33 -12.70 -7.52 -2.76
CA SER A 33 -13.85 -8.08 -2.04
C SER A 33 -13.65 -9.55 -1.76
N LYS A 34 -14.54 -10.16 -0.96
CA LYS A 34 -14.55 -11.62 -0.76
C LYS A 34 -14.65 -12.37 -2.09
N LYS A 35 -15.50 -11.90 -3.02
CA LYS A 35 -15.59 -12.44 -4.39
C LYS A 35 -14.25 -12.38 -5.11
N THR A 36 -13.55 -11.24 -5.04
CA THR A 36 -12.22 -11.05 -5.65
C THR A 36 -11.23 -12.06 -5.10
N LEU A 37 -11.19 -12.23 -3.78
CA LEU A 37 -10.31 -13.18 -3.11
C LEU A 37 -10.65 -14.64 -3.45
N GLU A 38 -11.93 -15.00 -3.49
CA GLU A 38 -12.40 -16.36 -3.84
C GLU A 38 -12.02 -16.71 -5.28
N LEU A 39 -12.23 -15.80 -6.23
CA LEU A 39 -11.81 -15.99 -7.63
C LEU A 39 -10.30 -16.18 -7.75
N GLY A 40 -9.53 -15.34 -7.06
CA GLY A 40 -8.07 -15.44 -7.01
C GLY A 40 -7.59 -16.77 -6.43
N THR A 41 -8.14 -17.16 -5.29
CA THR A 41 -7.78 -18.40 -4.57
C THR A 41 -8.12 -19.65 -5.38
N LYS A 42 -9.24 -19.62 -6.13
CA LYS A 42 -9.68 -20.75 -6.94
C LYS A 42 -8.67 -21.15 -8.03
N TYR A 43 -7.98 -20.19 -8.63
CA TYR A 43 -7.14 -20.42 -9.81
C TYR A 43 -5.64 -20.22 -9.56
N ALA A 44 -5.28 -19.57 -8.45
CA ALA A 44 -3.88 -19.37 -8.10
C ALA A 44 -3.27 -20.61 -7.43
N PRO A 45 -1.95 -20.82 -7.52
CA PRO A 45 -1.27 -21.86 -6.75
C PRO A 45 -1.49 -21.66 -5.24
N GLU A 46 -1.74 -22.75 -4.51
CA GLU A 46 -2.12 -22.73 -3.09
C GLU A 46 -1.15 -21.91 -2.22
N LEU A 47 0.15 -22.19 -2.34
CA LEU A 47 1.23 -21.58 -1.54
C LEU A 47 1.77 -20.27 -2.13
N ILE A 48 1.06 -19.65 -3.07
CA ILE A 48 1.40 -18.32 -3.55
C ILE A 48 0.88 -17.25 -2.58
N CYS A 49 1.62 -16.15 -2.45
CA CYS A 49 1.27 -15.10 -1.50
C CYS A 49 -0.05 -14.40 -1.89
N LEU A 50 -0.79 -13.98 -0.86
CA LEU A 50 -2.11 -13.35 -0.94
C LEU A 50 -2.23 -12.22 -2.00
N PRO A 51 -1.23 -11.33 -2.19
CA PRO A 51 -1.36 -10.27 -3.19
C PRO A 51 -1.49 -10.78 -4.63
N LEU A 52 -0.87 -11.92 -4.97
CA LEU A 52 -1.06 -12.51 -6.31
C LEU A 52 -2.49 -13.01 -6.49
N LYS A 53 -3.05 -13.67 -5.47
CA LYS A 53 -4.43 -14.16 -5.47
C LYS A 53 -5.40 -13.00 -5.69
N ILE A 54 -5.27 -11.93 -4.90
CA ILE A 54 -6.14 -10.76 -5.01
C ILE A 54 -6.01 -10.10 -6.38
N ASN A 55 -4.79 -9.89 -6.89
CA ASN A 55 -4.57 -9.32 -8.22
C ASN A 55 -5.21 -10.18 -9.31
N LEU A 56 -5.09 -11.51 -9.24
CA LEU A 56 -5.69 -12.41 -10.23
C LEU A 56 -7.23 -12.31 -10.23
N GLY A 57 -7.86 -12.35 -9.06
CA GLY A 57 -9.31 -12.17 -8.95
C GLY A 57 -9.76 -10.82 -9.49
N ASN A 58 -8.98 -9.77 -9.19
CA ASN A 58 -9.23 -8.43 -9.68
C ASN A 58 -9.16 -8.34 -11.21
N TYR A 59 -8.19 -9.01 -11.83
CA TYR A 59 -8.07 -9.11 -13.28
C TYR A 59 -9.25 -9.86 -13.90
N LEU A 60 -9.66 -10.99 -13.35
CA LEU A 60 -10.81 -11.75 -13.84
C LEU A 60 -12.08 -10.87 -13.86
N GLU A 61 -12.35 -10.14 -12.77
CA GLU A 61 -13.49 -9.24 -12.71
C GLU A 61 -13.37 -8.03 -13.67
N SER A 62 -12.16 -7.55 -13.92
CA SER A 62 -11.92 -6.49 -14.92
C SER A 62 -12.09 -6.99 -16.35
N ILE A 63 -11.68 -8.23 -16.63
CA ILE A 63 -11.87 -8.89 -17.94
C ILE A 63 -13.36 -9.10 -18.21
N GLU A 64 -14.15 -9.49 -17.21
CA GLU A 64 -15.62 -9.57 -17.31
C GLU A 64 -16.26 -8.23 -17.72
N LYS A 65 -15.65 -7.11 -17.31
CA LYS A 65 -16.06 -5.75 -17.69
C LYS A 65 -15.51 -5.29 -19.05
N GLY A 66 -14.79 -6.15 -19.76
CA GLY A 66 -14.26 -5.91 -21.10
C GLY A 66 -12.83 -5.41 -21.16
N ALA A 67 -12.03 -5.52 -20.09
CA ALA A 67 -10.59 -5.24 -20.17
C ALA A 67 -9.89 -6.24 -21.09
N ASP A 68 -9.12 -5.72 -22.05
CA ASP A 68 -8.35 -6.53 -23.02
C ASP A 68 -6.82 -6.46 -22.75
N THR A 69 -6.41 -5.57 -21.84
CA THR A 69 -4.99 -5.31 -21.54
C THR A 69 -4.80 -5.05 -20.05
N ILE A 70 -3.86 -5.73 -19.43
CA ILE A 70 -3.44 -5.51 -18.03
C ILE A 70 -2.10 -4.79 -18.02
N VAL A 71 -2.01 -3.68 -17.30
CA VAL A 71 -0.76 -2.96 -17.05
C VAL A 71 -0.35 -3.20 -15.60
N ILE A 72 0.83 -3.78 -15.42
CA ILE A 72 1.42 -4.07 -14.11
C ILE A 72 2.87 -3.57 -14.07
N THR A 73 3.32 -3.10 -12.92
CA THR A 73 4.74 -2.82 -12.70
C THR A 73 5.47 -4.12 -12.38
N GLY A 74 6.61 -4.39 -13.00
CA GLY A 74 7.41 -5.56 -12.62
C GLY A 74 8.23 -5.32 -11.35
N GLY A 75 9.06 -6.29 -10.96
CA GLY A 75 9.82 -6.24 -9.72
C GLY A 75 11.27 -6.63 -9.93
N CYS A 76 12.20 -5.94 -9.26
CA CYS A 76 13.60 -6.34 -9.22
C CYS A 76 13.96 -6.96 -7.85
N GLY A 77 14.73 -8.04 -7.86
CA GLY A 77 15.21 -8.73 -6.66
C GLY A 77 14.51 -10.07 -6.38
N PRO A 78 14.81 -10.71 -5.25
CA PRO A 78 14.44 -12.11 -4.99
C PRO A 78 12.97 -12.30 -4.56
N CYS A 79 12.15 -11.25 -4.64
CA CYS A 79 10.72 -11.32 -4.31
C CYS A 79 9.92 -11.99 -5.44
N ARG A 80 8.92 -12.79 -5.08
CA ARG A 80 7.99 -13.41 -6.04
C ARG A 80 7.22 -12.40 -6.89
N PHE A 81 7.10 -11.15 -6.45
CA PHE A 81 6.46 -10.08 -7.22
C PHE A 81 7.01 -9.95 -8.65
N GLY A 82 8.32 -10.16 -8.84
CA GLY A 82 8.94 -10.13 -10.18
C GLY A 82 8.42 -11.20 -11.15
N TYR A 83 7.77 -12.26 -10.65
CA TYR A 83 7.19 -13.32 -11.46
C TYR A 83 5.66 -13.26 -11.57
N TYR A 84 5.01 -12.27 -10.95
CA TYR A 84 3.55 -12.19 -10.94
C TYR A 84 2.97 -12.14 -12.35
N SER A 85 3.53 -11.30 -13.22
CA SER A 85 3.04 -11.12 -14.59
C SER A 85 3.04 -12.42 -15.38
N GLU A 86 4.10 -13.22 -15.25
CA GLU A 86 4.24 -14.46 -16.03
C GLU A 86 3.35 -15.58 -15.47
N VAL A 87 3.27 -15.71 -14.14
CA VAL A 87 2.36 -16.68 -13.52
C VAL A 87 0.91 -16.34 -13.86
N GLN A 88 0.52 -15.07 -13.76
CA GLN A 88 -0.84 -14.63 -14.07
C GLN A 88 -1.14 -14.74 -15.57
N ARG A 89 -0.14 -14.53 -16.45
CA ARG A 89 -0.28 -14.73 -17.90
C ARG A 89 -0.66 -16.16 -18.24
N GLU A 90 0.08 -17.13 -17.72
CA GLU A 90 -0.19 -18.55 -18.00
C GLU A 90 -1.54 -18.97 -17.42
N ILE A 91 -1.88 -18.54 -16.19
CA ILE A 91 -3.19 -18.84 -15.60
C ILE A 91 -4.34 -18.27 -16.45
N LEU A 92 -4.26 -17.00 -16.85
CA LEU A 92 -5.32 -16.37 -17.65
C LEU A 92 -5.46 -17.03 -19.02
N LYS A 93 -4.34 -17.44 -19.64
CA LYS A 93 -4.32 -18.17 -20.90
C LYS A 93 -4.95 -19.56 -20.77
N ASP A 94 -4.64 -20.30 -19.71
CA ASP A 94 -5.22 -21.62 -19.43
C ASP A 94 -6.74 -21.53 -19.18
N LEU A 95 -7.21 -20.41 -18.64
CA LEU A 95 -8.63 -20.10 -18.49
C LEU A 95 -9.31 -19.63 -19.79
N GLY A 96 -8.56 -19.48 -20.89
CA GLY A 96 -9.07 -19.07 -22.19
C GLY A 96 -9.28 -17.56 -22.34
N HIS A 97 -8.65 -16.74 -21.49
CA HIS A 97 -8.69 -15.28 -21.62
C HIS A 97 -7.59 -14.76 -22.55
N ASP A 98 -7.97 -14.14 -23.66
CA ASP A 98 -7.05 -13.44 -24.58
C ASP A 98 -6.83 -12.00 -24.09
N VAL A 99 -5.84 -11.82 -23.22
CA VAL A 99 -5.53 -10.54 -22.57
C VAL A 99 -4.04 -10.26 -22.65
N ASP A 100 -3.68 -9.06 -23.09
CA ASP A 100 -2.29 -8.64 -23.17
C ASP A 100 -1.79 -8.12 -21.82
N ILE A 101 -0.75 -8.74 -21.25
CA ILE A 101 -0.11 -8.25 -20.01
C ILE A 101 1.14 -7.46 -20.37
N ILE A 102 1.08 -6.15 -20.16
CA ILE A 102 2.18 -5.21 -20.38
C ILE A 102 2.85 -4.89 -19.05
N VAL A 103 4.11 -5.32 -18.92
CA VAL A 103 4.92 -5.08 -17.72
C VAL A 103 5.74 -3.80 -17.88
N LEU A 104 5.61 -2.88 -16.93
CA LEU A 104 6.43 -1.67 -16.83
C LEU A 104 7.52 -1.87 -15.78
N GLU A 105 8.77 -1.98 -16.22
CA GLU A 105 9.95 -2.13 -15.37
C GLU A 105 10.96 -1.02 -15.65
N ALA A 106 11.82 -0.73 -14.66
CA ALA A 106 12.97 0.13 -14.89
C ALA A 106 13.83 -0.48 -16.01
N PRO A 107 14.25 0.30 -17.03
CA PRO A 107 14.98 -0.23 -18.16
C PRO A 107 16.39 -0.64 -17.71
N GLN A 108 16.58 -1.92 -17.37
CA GLN A 108 17.88 -2.52 -17.03
C GLN A 108 18.75 -2.69 -18.30
N GLY A 109 18.94 -1.60 -19.06
CA GLY A 109 19.69 -1.57 -20.31
C GLY A 109 18.81 -1.38 -21.56
N ASP A 110 17.58 -1.90 -21.60
CA ASP A 110 16.70 -1.79 -22.78
C ASP A 110 15.68 -0.63 -22.67
N LYS A 111 16.19 0.59 -22.86
CA LYS A 111 15.35 1.80 -22.87
C LYS A 111 14.38 1.79 -24.05
N LYS A 112 14.74 1.16 -25.18
CA LYS A 112 13.93 1.17 -26.41
C LYS A 112 12.64 0.38 -26.20
N GLU A 113 12.74 -0.80 -25.60
CA GLU A 113 11.60 -1.63 -25.25
C GLU A 113 10.68 -0.95 -24.24
N PHE A 114 11.25 -0.31 -23.21
CA PHE A 114 10.48 0.49 -22.25
C PHE A 114 9.66 1.58 -22.94
N PHE A 115 10.28 2.40 -23.79
CA PHE A 115 9.56 3.45 -24.53
C PHE A 115 8.51 2.88 -25.49
N ARG A 116 8.75 1.71 -26.09
CA ARG A 116 7.77 1.02 -26.93
C ARG A 116 6.52 0.64 -26.12
N ARG A 117 6.69 0.05 -24.93
CA ARG A 117 5.58 -0.31 -24.03
C ARG A 117 4.83 0.93 -23.54
N VAL A 118 5.54 1.98 -23.15
CA VAL A 118 4.93 3.26 -22.73
C VAL A 118 4.13 3.90 -23.87
N SER A 119 4.66 3.93 -25.10
CA SER A 119 3.94 4.46 -26.25
C SER A 119 2.71 3.61 -26.60
N LYS A 120 2.79 2.28 -26.45
CA LYS A 120 1.67 1.36 -26.64
C LYS A 120 0.52 1.67 -25.68
N ILE A 121 0.79 1.79 -24.37
CA ILE A 121 -0.25 2.03 -23.36
C ILE A 121 -0.82 3.46 -23.40
N SER A 122 -0.03 4.44 -23.85
CA SER A 122 -0.44 5.85 -23.81
C SER A 122 -1.22 6.31 -25.05
N ASN A 123 -1.38 5.44 -26.06
CA ASN A 123 -2.00 5.75 -27.35
C ASN A 123 -1.44 7.02 -28.02
N THR A 124 -0.18 7.35 -27.74
CA THR A 124 0.51 8.51 -28.30
C THR A 124 2.02 8.29 -28.35
N LYS A 125 2.70 8.99 -29.26
CA LYS A 125 4.17 9.08 -29.30
C LYS A 125 4.67 10.42 -28.74
N ASN A 126 3.75 11.32 -28.37
CA ASN A 126 4.11 12.64 -27.87
C ASN A 126 4.63 12.53 -26.42
N ILE A 127 5.95 12.50 -26.28
CA ILE A 127 6.66 12.40 -24.99
C ILE A 127 6.26 13.55 -24.05
N ILE A 128 6.04 14.75 -24.56
CA ILE A 128 5.63 15.91 -23.74
C ILE A 128 4.25 15.67 -23.13
N LYS A 129 3.30 15.12 -23.90
CA LYS A 129 1.97 14.76 -23.39
C LYS A 129 2.08 13.67 -22.32
N ILE A 130 2.82 12.59 -22.60
CA ILE A 130 3.02 11.46 -21.67
C ILE A 130 3.63 11.94 -20.35
N THR A 131 4.74 12.67 -20.43
CA THR A 131 5.46 13.17 -19.24
C THR A 131 4.61 14.16 -18.44
N LYS A 132 3.81 15.00 -19.10
CA LYS A 132 2.85 15.90 -18.43
C LYS A 132 1.76 15.13 -17.69
N SER A 133 1.14 14.14 -18.31
CA SER A 133 0.12 13.29 -17.68
C SER A 133 0.69 12.52 -16.49
N LEU A 134 1.90 11.95 -16.63
CA LEU A 134 2.60 11.27 -15.53
C LEU A 134 2.90 12.23 -14.37
N LYS A 135 3.40 13.44 -14.67
CA LYS A 135 3.66 14.46 -13.65
C LYS A 135 2.38 14.84 -12.90
N ASN A 136 1.26 15.01 -13.60
CA ASN A 136 -0.03 15.30 -12.99
C ASN A 136 -0.51 14.16 -12.08
N ALA A 137 -0.38 12.91 -12.53
CA ALA A 137 -0.73 11.72 -11.74
C ALA A 137 0.09 11.62 -10.45
N ILE A 138 1.39 11.92 -10.51
CA ILE A 138 2.26 11.98 -9.32
C ILE A 138 1.80 13.08 -8.35
N VAL A 139 1.37 14.24 -8.85
CA VAL A 139 0.84 15.32 -8.00
C VAL A 139 -0.44 14.87 -7.29
N ILE A 140 -1.36 14.19 -7.99
CA ILE A 140 -2.58 13.63 -7.41
C ILE A 140 -2.22 12.60 -6.34
N LEU A 141 -1.34 11.65 -6.66
CA LEU A 141 -0.88 10.61 -5.74
C LEU A 141 -0.29 11.20 -4.45
N LYS A 142 0.59 12.21 -4.56
CA LYS A 142 1.15 12.90 -3.38
C LYS A 142 0.08 13.57 -2.51
N LYS A 143 -0.92 14.22 -3.14
CA LYS A 143 -2.02 14.86 -2.41
C LYS A 143 -2.93 13.85 -1.72
N LEU A 144 -3.22 12.75 -2.41
CA LEU A 144 -4.05 11.66 -1.91
C LEU A 144 -3.39 10.97 -0.70
N ASN A 145 -2.11 10.61 -0.81
CA ASN A 145 -1.38 10.03 0.31
C ASN A 145 -1.29 10.97 1.51
N LYS A 146 -1.03 12.27 1.26
CA LYS A 146 -1.04 13.27 2.34
C LYS A 146 -2.38 13.26 3.07
N LEU A 147 -3.49 13.18 2.32
CA LEU A 147 -4.81 13.12 2.92
C LEU A 147 -5.03 11.82 3.71
N GLU A 148 -4.63 10.67 3.17
CA GLU A 148 -4.70 9.38 3.87
C GLU A 148 -3.90 9.38 5.18
N GLU A 149 -2.71 9.97 5.17
CA GLU A 149 -1.89 10.16 6.36
C GLU A 149 -2.58 11.07 7.40
N ILE A 150 -3.12 12.21 6.96
CA ILE A 150 -3.88 13.12 7.85
C ILE A 150 -5.09 12.38 8.45
N VAL A 151 -5.81 11.60 7.64
CA VAL A 151 -6.98 10.84 8.09
C VAL A 151 -6.60 9.84 9.18
N LEU A 152 -5.57 9.03 8.97
CA LEU A 152 -5.10 8.03 9.94
C LEU A 152 -4.51 8.66 11.21
N LYS A 153 -3.97 9.88 11.13
CA LYS A 153 -3.45 10.59 12.29
C LYS A 153 -4.52 11.31 13.09
N ASN A 154 -5.47 11.97 12.42
CA ASN A 154 -6.37 12.93 13.07
C ASN A 154 -7.67 12.30 13.59
N ARG A 155 -8.13 11.16 13.04
CA ARG A 155 -9.33 10.44 13.51
C ARG A 155 -9.42 10.24 15.02
N PRO A 156 -8.39 9.77 15.75
CA PRO A 156 -8.48 9.59 17.20
C PRO A 156 -8.65 10.91 17.98
N TYR A 157 -8.31 12.05 17.36
CA TYR A 157 -8.44 13.38 17.93
C TYR A 157 -9.75 14.10 17.56
N GLU A 158 -10.66 13.46 16.82
CA GLU A 158 -11.95 14.08 16.45
C GLU A 158 -12.75 14.51 17.69
N ILE A 159 -13.25 15.74 17.65
CA ILE A 159 -14.28 16.24 18.57
C ILE A 159 -15.65 15.76 18.11
N ASN A 160 -15.98 15.98 16.82
CA ASN A 160 -17.19 15.48 16.19
C ASN A 160 -16.90 14.14 15.51
N LYS A 161 -17.42 13.06 16.09
CA LYS A 161 -17.19 11.70 15.58
C LYS A 161 -17.62 11.56 14.13
N ASN A 162 -16.77 10.95 13.29
CA ASN A 162 -17.00 10.64 11.86
C ASN A 162 -16.94 11.81 10.88
N GLU A 163 -16.54 13.02 11.29
CA GLU A 163 -16.46 14.16 10.38
C GLU A 163 -15.39 13.95 9.28
N ILE A 164 -14.19 13.50 9.67
CA ILE A 164 -13.09 13.12 8.77
C ILE A 164 -13.50 11.94 7.90
N ASN A 165 -14.21 10.95 8.44
CA ASN A 165 -14.70 9.79 7.68
C ASN A 165 -15.68 10.19 6.58
N ASN A 166 -16.61 11.09 6.88
CA ASN A 166 -17.59 11.59 5.93
C ASN A 166 -16.92 12.42 4.84
N LEU A 167 -15.97 13.29 5.21
CA LEU A 167 -15.17 14.07 4.26
C LEU A 167 -14.39 13.15 3.31
N TYR A 168 -13.64 12.20 3.87
CA TYR A 168 -12.78 11.30 3.10
C TYR A 168 -13.59 10.38 2.17
N SER A 169 -14.62 9.72 2.69
CA SER A 169 -15.48 8.85 1.85
C SER A 169 -16.23 9.63 0.76
N GLY A 170 -16.65 10.86 1.07
CA GLY A 170 -17.25 11.78 0.10
C GLY A 170 -16.27 12.20 -0.99
N LEU A 171 -15.01 12.47 -0.64
CA LEU A 171 -13.95 12.76 -1.60
C LEU A 171 -13.71 11.57 -2.54
N ILE A 172 -13.53 10.36 -2.01
CA ILE A 172 -13.24 9.18 -2.85
C ILE A 172 -14.35 8.98 -3.88
N LYS A 173 -15.64 9.08 -3.48
CA LYS A 173 -16.78 9.00 -4.40
C LYS A 173 -16.78 10.10 -5.47
N LYS A 174 -16.31 11.31 -5.14
CA LYS A 174 -16.15 12.40 -6.13
C LYS A 174 -15.03 12.08 -7.12
N LEU A 175 -13.88 11.61 -6.62
CA LEU A 175 -12.70 11.26 -7.43
C LEU A 175 -12.99 10.10 -8.38
N GLU A 176 -13.74 9.08 -7.94
CA GLU A 176 -14.18 7.96 -8.79
C GLU A 176 -15.01 8.45 -9.99
N LYS A 177 -15.81 9.51 -9.81
CA LYS A 177 -16.65 10.10 -10.85
C LYS A 177 -15.96 11.18 -11.69
N SER A 178 -14.83 11.72 -11.22
CA SER A 178 -14.08 12.77 -11.91
C SER A 178 -13.37 12.24 -13.15
N THR A 179 -13.16 13.11 -14.14
CA THR A 179 -12.43 12.80 -15.37
C THR A 179 -11.16 13.65 -15.49
N GLY A 180 -10.03 12.98 -15.67
CA GLY A 180 -8.74 13.64 -15.89
C GLY A 180 -8.15 14.32 -14.66
N SER A 181 -6.92 14.80 -14.81
CA SER A 181 -6.12 15.22 -13.65
C SER A 181 -6.56 16.56 -13.06
N LYS A 182 -7.12 17.45 -13.88
CA LYS A 182 -7.51 18.81 -13.47
C LYS A 182 -8.64 18.77 -12.45
N GLU A 183 -9.70 18.02 -12.74
CA GLU A 183 -10.87 17.90 -11.88
C GLU A 183 -10.51 17.20 -10.55
N MET A 184 -9.76 16.09 -10.62
CA MET A 184 -9.31 15.38 -9.41
C MET A 184 -8.43 16.27 -8.53
N THR A 185 -7.52 17.05 -9.12
CA THR A 185 -6.68 17.99 -8.37
C THR A 185 -7.50 19.07 -7.69
N TYR A 186 -8.57 19.56 -8.33
CA TYR A 186 -9.49 20.52 -7.72
C TYR A 186 -10.15 19.95 -6.44
N TYR A 187 -10.72 18.75 -6.52
CA TYR A 187 -11.36 18.13 -5.35
C TYR A 187 -10.37 17.79 -4.24
N LEU A 188 -9.17 17.30 -4.58
CA LEU A 188 -8.10 17.05 -3.61
C LEU A 188 -7.66 18.33 -2.88
N ASN A 189 -7.51 19.44 -3.61
CA ASN A 189 -7.16 20.73 -3.01
C ASN A 189 -8.27 21.25 -2.09
N LYS A 190 -9.53 21.04 -2.48
CA LYS A 190 -10.68 21.41 -1.66
C LYS A 190 -10.73 20.60 -0.37
N ALA A 191 -10.60 19.27 -0.47
CA ALA A 191 -10.61 18.39 0.71
C ALA A 191 -9.43 18.65 1.66
N LEU A 192 -8.24 18.97 1.13
CA LEU A 192 -7.09 19.36 1.96
C LEU A 192 -7.32 20.64 2.76
N LYS A 193 -8.14 21.57 2.26
CA LYS A 193 -8.53 22.76 3.04
C LYS A 193 -9.60 22.41 4.06
N GLU A 194 -10.64 21.69 3.64
CA GLU A 194 -11.74 21.27 4.52
C GLU A 194 -11.25 20.43 5.70
N ILE A 195 -10.27 19.54 5.50
CA ILE A 195 -9.73 18.70 6.58
C ILE A 195 -8.91 19.49 7.61
N ASP A 196 -8.25 20.59 7.19
CA ASP A 196 -7.46 21.44 8.08
C ASP A 196 -8.36 22.30 8.98
N GLU A 197 -9.63 22.49 8.59
CA GLU A 197 -10.64 23.26 9.33
C GLU A 197 -11.41 22.41 10.37
N ILE A 198 -11.29 21.07 10.32
CA ILE A 198 -11.99 20.18 11.25
C ILE A 198 -11.43 20.36 12.68
N PRO A 199 -12.30 20.60 13.69
CA PRO A 199 -11.85 20.80 15.06
C PRO A 199 -11.37 19.50 15.71
N LEU A 200 -10.17 19.54 16.31
CA LEU A 200 -9.50 18.39 16.94
C LEU A 200 -9.14 18.68 18.40
N ASP A 201 -9.32 17.69 19.26
CA ASP A 201 -8.86 17.70 20.64
C ASP A 201 -7.40 17.24 20.71
N LYS A 202 -6.47 18.16 20.45
CA LYS A 202 -5.02 17.88 20.45
C LYS A 202 -4.45 17.54 21.83
N ASN A 203 -5.21 17.75 22.90
CA ASN A 203 -4.78 17.45 24.27
C ASN A 203 -5.12 16.01 24.68
N ARG A 204 -5.91 15.30 23.87
CA ARG A 204 -6.25 13.90 24.13
C ARG A 204 -5.01 13.03 24.17
N ASP A 205 -4.88 12.23 25.23
CA ASP A 205 -3.80 11.25 25.29
C ASP A 205 -4.11 10.06 24.36
N VAL A 206 -3.34 9.95 23.29
CA VAL A 206 -3.56 9.00 22.20
C VAL A 206 -2.28 8.17 22.02
N LEU A 207 -2.45 6.86 21.81
CA LEU A 207 -1.34 5.97 21.47
C LEU A 207 -0.91 6.17 20.02
N LYS A 208 0.39 6.06 19.74
CA LYS A 208 0.97 6.14 18.40
C LYS A 208 1.50 4.78 17.98
N VAL A 209 0.91 4.22 16.93
CA VAL A 209 1.29 2.90 16.41
C VAL A 209 1.77 3.00 14.97
N GLY A 210 2.96 2.44 14.73
CA GLY A 210 3.51 2.27 13.39
C GLY A 210 3.04 0.97 12.76
N ILE A 211 2.73 0.97 11.47
CA ILE A 211 2.43 -0.23 10.69
C ILE A 211 3.56 -0.47 9.69
N VAL A 212 4.19 -1.63 9.78
CA VAL A 212 5.25 -2.11 8.89
C VAL A 212 4.83 -3.41 8.24
N GLY A 213 5.51 -3.84 7.18
CA GLY A 213 5.15 -5.10 6.53
C GLY A 213 5.36 -5.15 5.03
N GLU A 214 4.73 -6.16 4.45
CA GLU A 214 4.65 -6.33 3.00
C GLU A 214 3.80 -5.22 2.36
N ILE A 215 4.28 -4.68 1.23
CA ILE A 215 3.74 -3.51 0.53
C ILE A 215 2.23 -3.59 0.33
N TYR A 216 1.77 -4.65 -0.32
CA TYR A 216 0.39 -4.79 -0.72
C TYR A 216 -0.49 -4.91 0.53
N THR A 217 -0.05 -5.71 1.49
CA THR A 217 -0.77 -5.94 2.74
C THR A 217 -0.88 -4.67 3.60
N VAL A 218 0.16 -3.84 3.65
CA VAL A 218 0.12 -2.55 4.38
C VAL A 218 -0.80 -1.54 3.70
N ILE A 219 -0.79 -1.49 2.36
CA ILE A 219 -1.49 -0.46 1.59
C ILE A 219 -2.95 -0.82 1.32
N GLU A 220 -3.24 -2.05 0.90
CA GLU A 220 -4.58 -2.49 0.51
C GLU A 220 -5.43 -2.83 1.74
N ASP A 221 -6.38 -1.96 2.06
CA ASP A 221 -7.18 -2.07 3.28
C ASP A 221 -8.03 -3.35 3.31
N PHE A 222 -8.53 -3.85 2.16
CA PHE A 222 -9.23 -5.15 2.15
C PHE A 222 -8.31 -6.29 2.63
N SER A 223 -7.05 -6.28 2.21
CA SER A 223 -6.09 -7.35 2.51
C SER A 223 -5.64 -7.36 3.98
N ASN A 224 -5.71 -6.23 4.68
CA ASN A 224 -5.36 -6.13 6.11
C ASN A 224 -6.57 -5.98 7.03
N LEU A 225 -7.77 -6.23 6.50
CA LEU A 225 -9.03 -6.13 7.23
C LEU A 225 -9.26 -4.72 7.80
N ASP A 226 -8.97 -3.68 7.04
CA ASP A 226 -9.14 -2.26 7.41
C ASP A 226 -8.44 -1.88 8.74
N ILE A 227 -7.26 -2.46 9.03
CA ILE A 227 -6.60 -2.32 10.34
C ILE A 227 -6.40 -0.86 10.75
N GLY A 228 -6.02 0.03 9.82
CA GLY A 228 -5.80 1.45 10.13
C GLY A 228 -7.06 2.12 10.67
N LYS A 229 -8.22 1.83 10.08
CA LYS A 229 -9.51 2.35 10.55
C LYS A 229 -9.89 1.73 11.89
N LYS A 230 -9.72 0.43 12.08
CA LYS A 230 -10.02 -0.28 13.34
C LYS A 230 -9.20 0.27 14.51
N LEU A 231 -7.90 0.51 14.30
CA LEU A 231 -7.04 1.13 15.30
C LEU A 231 -7.47 2.56 15.62
N ASN A 232 -7.86 3.36 14.61
CA ASN A 232 -8.42 4.69 14.87
C ASN A 232 -9.70 4.64 15.71
N GLU A 233 -10.59 3.67 15.44
CA GLU A 233 -11.80 3.45 16.23
C GLU A 233 -11.51 3.04 17.68
N MET A 234 -10.35 2.40 17.91
CA MET A 234 -9.81 2.13 19.26
C MET A 234 -9.14 3.35 19.90
N GLY A 235 -9.10 4.51 19.25
CA GLY A 235 -8.49 5.74 19.77
C GLY A 235 -6.97 5.78 19.60
N VAL A 236 -6.44 5.19 18.53
CA VAL A 236 -5.00 5.11 18.24
C VAL A 236 -4.66 5.95 17.00
N GLU A 237 -3.59 6.73 17.08
CA GLU A 237 -2.95 7.41 15.94
C GLU A 237 -2.12 6.38 15.16
N VAL A 238 -2.37 6.27 13.86
CA VAL A 238 -1.74 5.25 13.01
C VAL A 238 -0.83 5.91 11.98
N HIS A 239 0.38 5.36 11.85
CA HIS A 239 1.28 5.69 10.75
C HIS A 239 1.64 4.43 9.98
N LYS A 240 1.28 4.34 8.69
CA LYS A 240 1.78 3.30 7.79
C LYS A 240 3.18 3.68 7.31
N SER A 241 4.16 2.81 7.43
CA SER A 241 5.56 3.05 6.99
C SER A 241 5.69 3.10 5.47
N LEU A 242 4.67 2.64 4.76
CA LEU A 242 4.58 2.63 3.31
C LEU A 242 3.34 3.39 2.88
N SER A 243 3.53 4.39 2.01
CA SER A 243 2.49 4.91 1.15
C SER A 243 2.79 4.56 -0.29
N THR A 244 1.77 4.35 -1.12
CA THR A 244 2.02 3.92 -2.51
C THR A 244 2.77 4.96 -3.33
N GLY A 245 2.71 6.23 -2.91
CA GLY A 245 3.41 7.33 -3.56
C GLY A 245 4.88 7.37 -3.21
N GLU A 246 5.25 7.06 -1.97
CA GLU A 246 6.64 6.86 -1.60
C GLU A 246 7.21 5.64 -2.34
N TRP A 247 6.49 4.52 -2.33
CA TRP A 247 6.92 3.31 -3.04
C TRP A 247 7.08 3.53 -4.55
N ILE A 248 6.07 4.10 -5.23
CA ILE A 248 6.14 4.42 -6.67
C ILE A 248 7.23 5.44 -6.97
N THR A 249 7.40 6.47 -6.13
CA THR A 249 8.43 7.50 -6.37
C THR A 249 9.83 6.91 -6.18
N GLU A 250 10.02 6.09 -5.16
CA GLU A 250 11.27 5.40 -4.88
C GLU A 250 11.64 4.44 -6.00
N MET A 251 10.68 3.62 -6.45
CA MET A 251 10.90 2.62 -7.49
C MET A 251 11.10 3.24 -8.88
N LEU A 252 10.28 4.22 -9.29
CA LEU A 252 10.34 4.80 -10.64
C LEU A 252 11.43 5.85 -10.81
N PHE A 253 11.73 6.65 -9.77
CA PHE A 253 12.61 7.81 -9.89
C PHE A 253 13.89 7.69 -9.08
N TYR A 254 13.81 7.45 -7.78
CA TYR A 254 15.02 7.50 -6.95
C TYR A 254 15.96 6.34 -7.26
N ARG A 255 15.49 5.09 -7.16
CA ARG A 255 16.31 3.90 -7.44
C ARG A 255 16.81 3.87 -8.89
N SER A 256 16.03 4.37 -9.85
CA SER A 256 16.44 4.44 -11.27
C SER A 256 17.53 5.49 -11.54
N LEU A 257 17.67 6.50 -10.67
CA LEU A 257 18.73 7.51 -10.70
C LEU A 257 19.92 7.19 -9.78
N GLY A 258 19.93 6.02 -9.13
CA GLY A 258 20.97 5.66 -8.15
C GLY A 258 20.90 6.44 -6.84
N LEU A 259 19.79 7.13 -6.58
CA LEU A 259 19.50 7.84 -5.34
C LEU A 259 18.51 7.00 -4.52
N SER A 260 18.48 7.18 -3.21
CA SER A 260 17.43 6.56 -2.38
C SER A 260 17.16 7.39 -1.14
N ASN A 261 15.89 7.72 -0.92
CA ASN A 261 15.47 8.34 0.34
C ASN A 261 15.41 7.31 1.48
N GLU A 262 15.56 6.02 1.17
CA GLU A 262 15.53 4.93 2.14
C GLU A 262 16.86 4.74 2.86
N ARG A 263 17.92 5.51 2.53
CA ARG A 263 19.24 5.36 3.16
C ARG A 263 19.18 5.43 4.69
N LYS A 264 18.29 6.26 5.25
CA LYS A 264 18.07 6.32 6.71
C LYS A 264 17.47 5.02 7.25
N ILE A 265 16.50 4.45 6.55
CA ILE A 265 15.84 3.18 6.89
C ILE A 265 16.87 2.04 6.79
N TRP A 266 17.66 2.04 5.73
CA TRP A 266 18.72 1.08 5.47
C TRP A 266 19.82 1.10 6.53
N ASN A 267 20.24 2.28 6.97
CA ASN A 267 21.20 2.45 8.06
C ASN A 267 20.63 1.96 9.41
N ALA A 268 19.35 2.23 9.66
CA ALA A 268 18.67 1.74 10.87
C ALA A 268 18.51 0.21 10.88
N ALA A 269 18.39 -0.41 9.70
CA ALA A 269 18.28 -1.86 9.55
C ALA A 269 19.63 -2.59 9.55
N ASP A 270 20.73 -1.92 9.20
CA ASP A 270 22.06 -2.52 9.00
C ASP A 270 22.58 -3.39 10.17
N PRO A 271 22.32 -3.04 11.46
CA PRO A 271 22.72 -3.88 12.59
C PRO A 271 22.07 -5.27 12.59
N TYR A 272 20.86 -5.40 12.01
CA TYR A 272 20.06 -6.62 12.06
C TYR A 272 20.02 -7.36 10.71
N VAL A 273 20.03 -6.63 9.60
CA VAL A 273 19.93 -7.19 8.25
C VAL A 273 20.73 -6.39 7.22
N LYS A 274 21.90 -6.93 6.84
CA LYS A 274 22.80 -6.31 5.84
C LYS A 274 22.46 -6.70 4.40
N THR A 275 22.02 -7.93 4.21
CA THR A 275 21.75 -8.50 2.88
C THR A 275 20.35 -8.12 2.41
N CYS A 276 20.19 -7.81 1.12
CA CYS A 276 18.88 -7.62 0.53
C CYS A 276 18.16 -8.97 0.39
N ILE A 277 17.14 -9.20 1.23
CA ILE A 277 16.31 -10.41 1.26
C ILE A 277 15.18 -10.34 0.21
N GLY A 278 15.04 -9.20 -0.46
CA GLY A 278 13.91 -8.86 -1.33
C GLY A 278 12.68 -8.46 -0.54
N GLY A 279 11.59 -8.17 -1.25
CA GLY A 279 10.37 -7.69 -0.61
C GLY A 279 10.61 -6.36 0.11
N HIS A 280 10.08 -6.23 1.33
CA HIS A 280 10.23 -5.03 2.17
C HIS A 280 10.85 -5.36 3.55
N ALA A 281 11.58 -6.47 3.65
CA ALA A 281 12.12 -6.95 4.93
C ALA A 281 13.04 -5.92 5.61
N ARG A 282 13.93 -5.30 4.83
CA ARG A 282 14.89 -4.31 5.34
C ARG A 282 14.16 -3.04 5.76
N GLU A 283 13.17 -2.65 4.99
CA GLU A 283 12.32 -1.49 5.23
C GLU A 283 11.47 -1.69 6.49
N THR A 284 10.92 -2.89 6.69
CA THR A 284 10.19 -3.29 7.89
C THR A 284 11.06 -3.20 9.14
N VAL A 285 12.25 -3.79 9.11
CA VAL A 285 13.21 -3.75 10.23
C VAL A 285 13.63 -2.30 10.52
N GLY A 286 14.07 -1.57 9.49
CA GLY A 286 14.56 -0.21 9.64
C GLY A 286 13.49 0.75 10.16
N ASN A 287 12.26 0.66 9.65
CA ASN A 287 11.17 1.50 10.15
C ASN A 287 10.79 1.17 11.60
N THR A 288 10.86 -0.10 12.01
CA THR A 288 10.61 -0.49 13.41
C THR A 288 11.59 0.21 14.37
N VAL A 289 12.89 0.23 14.01
CA VAL A 289 13.92 0.98 14.76
C VAL A 289 13.68 2.50 14.70
N LEU A 290 13.25 3.02 13.55
CA LEU A 290 12.95 4.47 13.45
C LEU A 290 11.70 4.87 14.24
N TYR A 291 10.72 3.97 14.41
CA TYR A 291 9.53 4.22 15.22
C TYR A 291 9.89 4.27 16.71
N SER A 292 10.77 3.40 17.21
CA SER A 292 11.25 3.48 18.59
C SER A 292 11.95 4.81 18.87
N GLN A 293 12.83 5.25 17.96
CA GLN A 293 13.55 6.53 18.08
C GLN A 293 12.62 7.75 18.03
N LYS A 294 11.47 7.64 17.35
CA LYS A 294 10.45 8.69 17.27
C LYS A 294 9.46 8.66 18.45
N GLY A 295 9.62 7.74 19.39
CA GLY A 295 8.74 7.61 20.56
C GLY A 295 7.36 7.09 20.24
N TYR A 296 7.23 6.18 19.27
CA TYR A 296 5.98 5.44 19.04
C TYR A 296 5.78 4.43 20.16
N ASP A 297 4.51 4.22 20.53
CA ASP A 297 4.15 3.33 21.64
C ASP A 297 4.25 1.85 21.25
N GLY A 298 4.08 1.53 19.96
CA GLY A 298 4.24 0.17 19.45
C GLY A 298 4.26 0.09 17.92
N VAL A 299 4.58 -1.09 17.40
CA VAL A 299 4.61 -1.38 15.96
C VAL A 299 3.80 -2.64 15.65
N ILE A 300 3.06 -2.64 14.55
CA ILE A 300 2.37 -3.81 14.04
C ILE A 300 2.99 -4.18 12.69
N GLN A 301 3.55 -5.39 12.59
CA GLN A 301 4.03 -5.97 11.36
C GLN A 301 2.91 -6.75 10.66
N LEU A 302 2.64 -6.44 9.40
CA LEU A 302 1.66 -7.13 8.56
C LEU A 302 2.35 -7.92 7.45
N MET A 303 1.98 -9.17 7.27
CA MET A 303 2.51 -9.96 6.16
C MET A 303 1.51 -10.98 5.64
N PRO A 304 1.53 -11.29 4.34
CA PRO A 304 0.78 -12.41 3.83
C PRO A 304 1.46 -13.73 4.20
N PHE A 305 0.68 -14.78 4.40
CA PHE A 305 1.20 -16.12 4.61
C PHE A 305 2.16 -16.51 3.46
N THR A 306 3.27 -17.17 3.80
CA THR A 306 4.41 -17.52 2.92
C THR A 306 5.27 -16.35 2.40
N CYS A 307 5.09 -15.11 2.89
CA CYS A 307 5.98 -14.00 2.53
C CYS A 307 7.37 -14.18 3.17
N MET A 308 8.27 -14.87 2.46
CA MET A 308 9.63 -15.15 2.96
C MET A 308 10.37 -13.90 3.48
N PRO A 309 10.40 -12.75 2.78
CA PRO A 309 11.07 -11.56 3.30
C PRO A 309 10.55 -11.11 4.67
N GLU A 310 9.22 -11.06 4.84
CA GLU A 310 8.63 -10.63 6.10
C GLU A 310 8.76 -11.68 7.20
N ILE A 311 8.78 -12.97 6.87
CA ILE A 311 9.09 -14.04 7.84
C ILE A 311 10.50 -13.86 8.40
N VAL A 312 11.47 -13.50 7.54
CA VAL A 312 12.83 -13.19 8.03
C VAL A 312 12.81 -11.95 8.91
N ALA A 313 12.14 -10.87 8.50
CA ALA A 313 12.00 -9.67 9.34
C ALA A 313 11.33 -9.99 10.69
N MET A 314 10.28 -10.82 10.70
CA MET A 314 9.59 -11.26 11.91
C MET A 314 10.52 -12.01 12.87
N SER A 315 11.41 -12.85 12.35
CA SER A 315 12.39 -13.59 13.16
C SER A 315 13.39 -12.67 13.88
N LEU A 316 13.57 -11.43 13.39
CA LEU A 316 14.44 -10.41 13.98
C LEU A 316 13.71 -9.51 15.00
N MET A 317 12.37 -9.50 15.00
CA MET A 317 11.57 -8.63 15.86
C MET A 317 11.88 -8.79 17.35
N PRO A 318 12.05 -10.01 17.92
CA PRO A 318 12.38 -10.15 19.34
C PRO A 318 13.66 -9.40 19.76
N SER A 319 14.72 -9.47 18.94
CA SER A 319 15.97 -8.74 19.21
C SER A 319 15.78 -7.23 19.12
N ILE A 320 15.04 -6.76 18.10
CA ILE A 320 14.73 -5.33 17.92
C ILE A 320 13.91 -4.82 19.11
N GLN A 321 12.90 -5.58 19.56
CA GLN A 321 12.06 -5.26 20.70
C GLN A 321 12.89 -5.09 21.98
N ALA A 322 13.78 -6.04 22.27
CA ALA A 322 14.62 -6.02 23.47
C ALA A 322 15.61 -4.84 23.47
N GLU A 323 16.27 -4.59 22.33
CA GLU A 323 17.29 -3.54 22.23
C GLU A 323 16.70 -2.12 22.16
N ASN A 324 15.51 -1.97 21.58
CA ASN A 324 14.89 -0.66 21.34
C ASN A 324 13.71 -0.37 22.28
N ASN A 325 13.34 -1.31 23.15
CA ASN A 325 12.23 -1.20 24.10
C ASN A 325 10.89 -0.76 23.46
N ILE A 326 10.61 -1.27 22.26
CA ILE A 326 9.36 -1.03 21.53
C ILE A 326 8.60 -2.36 21.36
N PRO A 327 7.34 -2.47 21.81
CA PRO A 327 6.53 -3.66 21.56
C PRO A 327 6.19 -3.82 20.08
N VAL A 328 6.28 -5.05 19.56
CA VAL A 328 5.91 -5.39 18.18
C VAL A 328 4.86 -6.50 18.18
N LEU A 329 3.79 -6.33 17.40
CA LEU A 329 2.81 -7.37 17.10
C LEU A 329 2.94 -7.80 15.64
N SER A 330 3.22 -9.09 15.39
CA SER A 330 3.25 -9.64 14.02
C SER A 330 1.94 -10.34 13.68
N LEU A 331 1.33 -9.93 12.57
CA LEU A 331 0.07 -10.46 12.05
C LEU A 331 0.31 -11.05 10.66
N ILE A 332 0.04 -12.35 10.56
CA ILE A 332 0.06 -13.10 9.30
C ILE A 332 -1.38 -13.13 8.78
N ILE A 333 -1.56 -12.82 7.51
CA ILE A 333 -2.87 -12.75 6.86
C ILE A 333 -2.89 -13.69 5.65
N ASP A 334 -4.00 -14.39 5.47
CA ASP A 334 -4.28 -15.29 4.35
C ASP A 334 -5.77 -15.26 3.99
N GLU A 335 -6.16 -16.08 3.01
CA GLU A 335 -7.56 -16.19 2.59
C GLU A 335 -8.51 -16.75 3.65
N MET A 336 -8.00 -17.41 4.70
CA MET A 336 -8.77 -18.04 5.76
C MET A 336 -8.80 -17.23 7.06
N THR A 337 -8.14 -16.07 7.09
CA THR A 337 -7.99 -15.27 8.29
C THR A 337 -9.35 -14.82 8.83
N GLY A 338 -9.70 -15.31 10.02
CA GLY A 338 -10.91 -14.94 10.73
C GLY A 338 -10.80 -13.55 11.35
N GLU A 339 -11.71 -12.66 10.97
CA GLU A 339 -11.72 -11.26 11.43
C GLU A 339 -11.85 -11.10 12.95
N ALA A 340 -12.64 -11.95 13.61
CA ALA A 340 -12.86 -11.88 15.05
C ALA A 340 -11.56 -12.13 15.85
N GLY A 341 -10.82 -13.19 15.52
CA GLY A 341 -9.55 -13.51 16.17
C GLY A 341 -8.47 -12.45 15.91
N TYR A 342 -8.50 -11.85 14.71
CA TYR A 342 -7.63 -10.73 14.37
C TYR A 342 -7.92 -9.50 15.23
N LEU A 343 -9.20 -9.14 15.40
CA LEU A 343 -9.62 -8.00 16.20
C LEU A 343 -9.22 -8.15 17.68
N THR A 344 -9.46 -9.32 18.29
CA THR A 344 -9.10 -9.57 19.70
C THR A 344 -7.59 -9.44 19.95
N ARG A 345 -6.75 -9.84 18.99
CA ARG A 345 -5.28 -9.66 19.09
C ARG A 345 -4.89 -8.19 19.04
N LEU A 346 -5.57 -7.38 18.23
CA LEU A 346 -5.37 -5.94 18.18
C LEU A 346 -5.78 -5.29 19.51
N GLU A 347 -6.97 -5.60 20.01
CA GLU A 347 -7.48 -5.08 21.29
C GLU A 347 -6.49 -5.38 22.43
N ALA A 348 -6.08 -6.65 22.57
CA ALA A 348 -5.12 -7.06 23.59
C ALA A 348 -3.76 -6.35 23.47
N PHE A 349 -3.29 -6.11 22.23
CA PHE A 349 -2.06 -5.37 22.01
C PHE A 349 -2.19 -3.91 22.41
N ILE A 350 -3.29 -3.25 22.04
CA ILE A 350 -3.55 -1.85 22.43
C ILE A 350 -3.67 -1.71 23.94
N ASP A 351 -4.34 -2.63 24.62
CA ASP A 351 -4.43 -2.63 26.09
C ASP A 351 -3.06 -2.83 26.75
N LEU A 352 -2.20 -3.67 26.18
CA LEU A 352 -0.79 -3.80 26.62
C LEU A 352 -0.04 -2.48 26.47
N LEU A 353 -0.20 -1.78 25.34
CA LEU A 353 0.44 -0.47 25.11
C LEU A 353 -0.04 0.59 26.09
N ARG A 354 -1.35 0.67 26.35
CA ARG A 354 -1.93 1.58 27.36
C ARG A 354 -1.33 1.33 28.73
N ASN A 355 -1.31 0.08 29.17
CA ASN A 355 -0.75 -0.31 30.46
C ASN A 355 0.73 0.07 30.60
N ARG A 356 1.55 -0.12 29.55
CA ARG A 356 2.97 0.30 29.55
C ARG A 356 3.14 1.81 29.67
N LYS A 357 2.26 2.58 29.03
CA LYS A 357 2.30 4.04 29.05
C LYS A 357 1.87 4.60 30.42
N GLU A 358 0.84 4.02 31.02
CA GLU A 358 0.34 4.39 32.35
C GLU A 358 1.26 3.93 33.48
N ASN A 359 1.94 2.78 33.32
CA ASN A 359 2.79 2.18 34.35
C ASN A 359 4.26 1.97 33.89
N PRO A 360 5.07 3.05 33.78
CA PRO A 360 6.45 2.96 33.29
C PRO A 360 7.37 2.06 34.11
N LYS A 361 7.02 1.78 35.37
CA LYS A 361 7.79 0.94 36.29
C LYS A 361 7.90 -0.52 35.85
N TYR A 362 6.97 -1.01 35.01
CA TYR A 362 6.97 -2.38 34.51
C TYR A 362 7.63 -2.53 33.12
N ASN A 363 8.16 -1.45 32.53
CA ASN A 363 8.71 -1.46 31.17
C ASN A 363 10.00 -2.27 30.99
N ARG A 364 10.62 -2.80 32.06
CA ARG A 364 11.90 -3.54 32.03
C ARG A 364 11.78 -5.06 32.22
N ALA A 365 10.56 -5.61 32.32
CA ALA A 365 10.35 -7.01 32.73
C ALA A 365 9.96 -7.98 31.60
N LEU A 366 10.06 -7.60 30.32
CA LEU A 366 9.73 -8.47 29.19
C LEU A 366 10.87 -8.53 28.18
#